data_AF-A0A938BDW4-F1
#
_entry.id   AF-A0A938BDW4-F1
#
_cell.length_a   1.000
_cell.length_b   1.000
_cell.length_c   1.000
_cell.angle_alpha   90.00
_cell.angle_beta   90.00
_cell.angle_gamma   90.00
#
_symmetry.space_group_name_H-M   'P 1'
#
loop_
_entity.id
_entity.type
_entity.pdbx_description
1 polymer ?
#
loop_
_entity_poly.entity_id
_entity_poly.type
_entity_poly.pdbx_seq_one_letter_code
_entity_poly.pdbx_strand_id
1 'polypeptide(L)'
;MLKRFFAFFFVTVLASMFFAAVTEAWNPKFKKQDIDKATKECQDGSPCKPELVSTEDDEGNFNLALLEDAKPNADSLIAGWCPARHCTEYLNDGFYNNCRSWITGSVGAEAWAEVDMGDVYPIKKVGIGSDHCGNYQDRFAKDFKILVATEYNKDSKAGTWEEVYDNKKGDEVHKTVYFEFKEVEARYVRIFVVTGGSGVRIDELEIYGGPSAVNPQSKSATCWGQIKMQD
;
A
#
# COMPACT_ATOMS: atom_id res chain seq x y z
N MET A 1 80.62 -7.34 -37.90
CA MET A 1 79.98 -6.73 -36.72
C MET A 1 78.48 -6.98 -36.83
N LEU A 2 77.95 -7.86 -35.99
CA LEU A 2 76.55 -8.26 -35.94
C LEU A 2 75.85 -7.43 -34.86
N LYS A 3 74.82 -6.63 -35.18
CA LYS A 3 73.97 -5.98 -34.16
C LYS A 3 72.55 -6.52 -34.26
N ARG A 4 72.14 -7.19 -33.18
CA ARG A 4 70.83 -7.79 -32.93
C ARG A 4 69.79 -6.69 -32.68
N PHE A 5 68.61 -6.82 -33.29
CA PHE A 5 67.41 -6.10 -32.87
C PHE A 5 66.52 -7.08 -32.09
N PHE A 6 66.22 -6.76 -30.83
CA PHE A 6 65.19 -7.42 -30.03
C PHE A 6 63.93 -6.55 -30.09
N ALA A 7 62.82 -7.09 -30.58
CA ALA A 7 61.52 -6.45 -30.51
C ALA A 7 60.80 -6.90 -29.23
N PHE A 8 60.47 -5.93 -28.36
CA PHE A 8 59.62 -6.14 -27.19
C PHE A 8 58.15 -6.15 -27.63
N PHE A 9 57.43 -7.25 -27.39
CA PHE A 9 55.98 -7.31 -27.50
C PHE A 9 55.37 -6.72 -26.22
N PHE A 10 54.59 -5.64 -26.35
CA PHE A 10 53.73 -5.13 -25.29
C PHE A 10 52.43 -5.92 -25.31
N VAL A 11 52.18 -6.75 -24.29
CA VAL A 11 50.85 -7.34 -24.05
C VAL A 11 50.10 -6.39 -23.12
N THR A 12 49.08 -5.70 -23.64
CA THR A 12 48.17 -4.89 -22.83
C THR A 12 47.05 -5.79 -22.33
N VAL A 13 47.05 -6.09 -21.02
CA VAL A 13 45.92 -6.75 -20.36
C VAL A 13 44.88 -5.68 -20.03
N LEU A 14 43.74 -5.68 -20.74
CA LEU A 14 42.57 -4.90 -20.32
C LEU A 14 41.94 -5.57 -19.10
N ALA A 15 42.12 -4.98 -17.92
CA ALA A 15 41.35 -5.34 -16.74
C ALA A 15 39.93 -4.77 -16.90
N SER A 16 38.96 -5.65 -17.11
CA SER A 16 37.54 -5.30 -17.12
C SER A 16 37.11 -5.03 -15.67
N MET A 17 36.90 -3.76 -15.32
CA MET A 17 36.30 -3.37 -14.04
C MET A 17 34.78 -3.52 -14.15
N PHE A 18 34.25 -4.61 -13.60
CA PHE A 18 32.83 -4.69 -13.27
C PHE A 18 32.56 -3.78 -12.07
N PHE A 19 31.94 -2.63 -12.30
CA PHE A 19 31.31 -1.88 -11.23
C PHE A 19 29.99 -2.59 -10.88
N ALA A 20 29.96 -3.25 -9.72
CA ALA A 20 28.70 -3.59 -9.08
C ALA A 20 28.07 -2.25 -8.64
N ALA A 21 27.03 -1.80 -9.33
CA ALA A 21 26.20 -0.73 -8.83
C ALA A 21 25.50 -1.27 -7.58
N VAL A 22 25.91 -0.77 -6.41
CA VAL A 22 25.14 -0.95 -5.17
C VAL A 22 23.86 -0.16 -5.41
N THR A 23 22.77 -0.84 -5.73
CA THR A 23 21.45 -0.24 -5.68
C THR A 23 21.18 0.07 -4.21
N GLU A 24 21.07 1.35 -3.85
CA GLU A 24 20.66 1.73 -2.51
C GLU A 24 19.33 1.04 -2.18
N ALA A 25 19.29 0.32 -1.06
CA ALA A 25 18.07 -0.31 -0.59
C ALA A 25 17.04 0.80 -0.37
N TRP A 26 15.82 0.59 -0.88
CA TRP A 26 14.72 1.51 -0.64
C TRP A 26 14.47 1.61 0.88
N ASN A 27 14.45 2.84 1.40
CA ASN A 27 14.36 3.12 2.83
C ASN A 27 13.15 4.04 3.09
N PRO A 28 11.93 3.48 3.16
CA PRO A 28 10.71 4.27 3.34
C PRO A 28 10.70 4.99 4.69
N LYS A 29 10.10 6.19 4.71
CA LYS A 29 9.78 6.90 5.94
C LYS A 29 8.30 6.73 6.24
N PHE A 30 8.00 6.29 7.45
CA PHE A 30 6.64 6.09 7.93
C PHE A 30 6.18 7.25 8.81
N LYS A 31 4.87 7.43 8.89
CA LYS A 31 4.20 8.32 9.84
C LYS A 31 4.64 7.98 11.26
N LYS A 32 4.80 9.01 12.10
CA LYS A 32 5.01 8.81 13.53
C LYS A 32 3.73 8.30 14.19
N GLN A 33 3.77 7.09 14.72
CA GLN A 33 2.70 6.53 15.55
C GLN A 33 2.93 6.87 17.03
N ASP A 34 2.39 8.02 17.46
CA ASP A 34 2.44 8.47 18.86
C ASP A 34 1.30 7.86 19.70
N ILE A 35 1.55 6.69 20.29
CA ILE A 35 0.53 5.90 21.02
C ILE A 35 -0.05 6.65 22.24
N ASP A 36 0.77 7.45 22.93
CA ASP A 36 0.32 8.23 24.09
C ASP A 36 -0.65 9.33 23.67
N LYS A 37 -0.32 10.03 22.58
CA LYS A 37 -1.21 11.01 21.96
C LYS A 37 -2.50 10.34 21.49
N ALA A 38 -2.39 9.24 20.74
CA ALA A 38 -3.55 8.52 20.21
C ALA A 38 -4.51 8.08 21.34
N THR A 39 -3.95 7.56 22.43
CA THR A 39 -4.71 7.13 23.61
C THR A 39 -5.39 8.30 24.31
N LYS A 40 -4.70 9.44 24.46
CA LYS A 40 -5.24 10.63 25.12
C LYS A 40 -6.38 11.29 24.32
N GLU A 41 -6.27 11.29 22.99
CA GLU A 41 -7.26 11.89 22.10
C GLU A 41 -8.48 10.99 21.87
N CYS A 42 -8.35 9.69 22.16
CA CYS A 42 -9.41 8.72 21.95
C CYS A 42 -10.62 8.91 22.89
N GLN A 43 -11.75 9.35 22.34
CA GLN A 43 -13.00 9.62 23.08
C GLN A 43 -14.16 8.71 22.65
N ASP A 44 -14.13 7.39 22.91
CA ASP A 44 -15.31 6.53 22.64
C ASP A 44 -15.85 5.73 23.82
N GLY A 45 -15.21 5.77 24.99
CA GLY A 45 -15.62 4.99 26.17
C GLY A 45 -15.48 3.47 26.01
N SER A 46 -14.96 2.98 24.88
CA SER A 46 -14.72 1.57 24.58
C SER A 46 -13.56 1.02 25.43
N PRO A 47 -13.62 -0.29 25.79
CA PRO A 47 -12.47 -0.98 26.36
C PRO A 47 -11.30 -1.09 25.37
N CYS A 48 -11.58 -1.07 24.06
CA CYS A 48 -10.55 -1.09 23.03
C CYS A 48 -9.80 0.25 22.98
N LYS A 49 -8.50 0.21 23.27
CA LYS A 49 -7.59 1.35 23.15
C LYS A 49 -6.84 1.28 21.82
N PRO A 50 -6.30 2.42 21.34
CA PRO A 50 -5.45 2.40 20.15
C PRO A 50 -4.39 1.30 20.24
N GLU A 51 -4.23 0.55 19.17
CA GLU A 51 -3.19 -0.46 18.99
C GLU A 51 -2.39 -0.12 17.73
N LEU A 52 -1.08 -0.33 17.75
CA LEU A 52 -0.22 0.00 16.61
C LEU A 52 -0.49 -0.92 15.42
N VAL A 53 -0.66 -0.33 14.26
CA VAL A 53 -0.64 -1.02 12.97
C VAL A 53 0.83 -1.21 12.56
N SER A 54 1.19 -2.40 12.08
CA SER A 54 2.58 -2.68 11.68
C SER A 54 2.95 -1.95 10.38
N THR A 55 4.23 -1.55 10.27
CA THR A 55 4.78 -0.98 9.03
C THR A 55 5.12 -2.05 7.99
N GLU A 56 5.11 -3.32 8.38
CA GLU A 56 5.38 -4.48 7.52
C GLU A 56 4.45 -5.65 7.88
N ASP A 57 4.13 -6.48 6.89
CA ASP A 57 3.49 -7.77 7.13
C ASP A 57 4.50 -8.89 7.42
N ASP A 58 4.00 -10.09 7.72
CA ASP A 58 4.82 -11.28 8.01
C ASP A 58 5.69 -11.75 6.82
N GLU A 59 5.43 -11.24 5.61
CA GLU A 59 6.22 -11.53 4.41
C GLU A 59 7.28 -10.45 4.13
N GLY A 60 7.35 -9.39 4.95
CA GLY A 60 8.25 -8.25 4.78
C GLY A 60 7.81 -7.27 3.70
N ASN A 61 6.53 -7.28 3.29
CA ASN A 61 5.98 -6.23 2.45
C ASN A 61 5.64 -5.02 3.33
N PHE A 62 5.99 -3.83 2.87
CA PHE A 62 5.73 -2.61 3.62
C PHE A 62 4.27 -2.18 3.52
N ASN A 63 3.73 -1.66 4.62
CA ASN A 63 2.43 -0.98 4.66
C ASN A 63 2.58 0.44 4.11
N LEU A 64 2.36 0.58 2.81
CA LEU A 64 2.48 1.82 2.06
C LEU A 64 1.46 2.88 2.47
N ALA A 65 0.35 2.50 3.10
CA ALA A 65 -0.61 3.45 3.65
C ALA A 65 -0.01 4.29 4.79
N LEU A 66 1.03 3.78 5.45
CA LEU A 66 1.73 4.48 6.54
C LEU A 66 2.91 5.33 6.09
N LEU A 67 3.19 5.44 4.79
CA LEU A 67 4.24 6.35 4.31
C LEU A 67 3.95 7.79 4.75
N GLU A 68 5.01 8.55 5.03
CA GLU A 68 4.90 9.95 5.47
C GLU A 68 4.07 10.81 4.48
N ASP A 69 4.23 10.53 3.18
CA ASP A 69 3.53 11.21 2.09
C ASP A 69 2.11 10.66 1.81
N ALA A 70 1.75 9.51 2.39
CA ALA A 70 0.45 8.87 2.13
C ALA A 70 -0.69 9.68 2.75
N LYS A 71 -1.75 9.96 1.98
CA LYS A 71 -2.85 10.84 2.37
C LYS A 71 -4.18 10.12 2.24
N PRO A 72 -5.00 10.09 3.31
CA PRO A 72 -6.33 9.52 3.24
C PRO A 72 -7.32 10.49 2.62
N ASN A 73 -8.37 9.94 2.02
CA ASN A 73 -9.47 10.68 1.45
C ASN A 73 -10.75 9.85 1.55
N ALA A 74 -11.91 10.50 1.53
CA ALA A 74 -13.19 9.80 1.53
C ALA A 74 -14.26 10.65 0.84
N ASP A 75 -15.31 9.98 0.37
CA ASP A 75 -16.45 10.63 -0.30
C ASP A 75 -17.26 11.51 0.65
N SER A 76 -17.30 11.10 1.91
CA SER A 76 -18.15 11.64 2.95
C SER A 76 -17.60 11.28 4.32
N LEU A 77 -18.14 11.92 5.35
CA LEU A 77 -17.83 11.62 6.74
C LEU A 77 -19.08 11.86 7.59
N ILE A 78 -19.30 11.02 8.61
CA ILE A 78 -20.37 11.23 9.58
C ILE A 78 -20.23 12.59 10.28
N ALA A 79 -21.30 13.38 10.29
CA ALA A 79 -21.28 14.74 10.81
C ALA A 79 -21.21 14.79 12.35
N GLY A 80 -20.48 15.79 12.88
CA GLY A 80 -20.51 16.15 14.30
C GLY A 80 -19.55 15.37 15.21
N TRP A 81 -18.74 14.48 14.66
CA TRP A 81 -17.79 13.66 15.44
C TRP A 81 -16.35 14.13 15.32
N CYS A 82 -15.92 14.49 14.11
CA CYS A 82 -14.57 15.01 13.88
C CYS A 82 -14.46 16.47 14.39
N PRO A 83 -13.36 16.87 15.07
CA PRO A 83 -12.08 16.18 15.24
C PRO A 83 -11.97 15.22 16.43
N ALA A 84 -13.00 15.06 17.25
CA ALA A 84 -12.91 14.25 18.48
C ALA A 84 -12.80 12.75 18.20
N ARG A 85 -13.48 12.25 17.17
CA ARG A 85 -13.41 10.88 16.66
C ARG A 85 -14.04 10.78 15.28
N HIS A 86 -13.93 9.64 14.62
CA HIS A 86 -14.56 9.39 13.32
C HIS A 86 -14.14 10.42 12.28
N CYS A 87 -12.86 10.41 11.90
CA CYS A 87 -12.25 11.37 11.00
C CYS A 87 -11.59 10.65 9.81
N THR A 88 -11.53 11.33 8.65
CA THR A 88 -10.90 10.77 7.45
C THR A 88 -9.41 10.54 7.65
N GLU A 89 -8.72 11.36 8.45
CA GLU A 89 -7.29 11.15 8.75
C GLU A 89 -6.99 9.84 9.46
N TYR A 90 -7.98 9.21 10.10
CA TYR A 90 -7.81 7.94 10.79
C TYR A 90 -7.93 6.72 9.87
N LEU A 91 -8.08 6.91 8.55
CA LEU A 91 -8.00 5.78 7.62
C LEU A 91 -6.59 5.19 7.52
N ASN A 92 -5.54 5.95 7.86
CA ASN A 92 -4.15 5.50 7.77
C ASN A 92 -3.25 6.20 8.79
N ASP A 93 -3.74 6.39 10.01
CA ASP A 93 -2.95 7.04 11.05
C ASP A 93 -2.07 6.06 11.83
N GLY A 94 -2.19 4.77 11.54
CA GLY A 94 -1.41 3.70 12.14
C GLY A 94 -1.98 3.17 13.45
N PHE A 95 -3.27 3.37 13.72
CA PHE A 95 -3.89 2.87 14.93
C PHE A 95 -5.19 2.13 14.68
N TYR A 96 -5.25 0.87 15.11
CA TYR A 96 -6.53 0.18 15.25
C TYR A 96 -7.31 0.77 16.42
N ASN A 97 -8.55 1.21 16.18
CA ASN A 97 -9.66 1.22 17.14
C ASN A 97 -10.85 2.07 16.65
N ASN A 98 -12.02 1.86 17.25
CA ASN A 98 -13.24 2.56 16.87
C ASN A 98 -13.20 4.10 17.00
N CYS A 99 -12.58 4.70 18.02
CA CYS A 99 -12.53 6.17 18.13
C CYS A 99 -11.62 6.82 17.06
N ARG A 100 -10.66 6.06 16.52
CA ARG A 100 -9.77 6.46 15.43
C ARG A 100 -10.19 5.72 14.17
N SER A 101 -11.42 5.95 13.74
CA SER A 101 -11.93 5.37 12.51
C SER A 101 -12.43 6.45 11.57
N TRP A 102 -12.70 6.07 10.33
CA TRP A 102 -13.61 6.78 9.44
C TRP A 102 -14.97 6.08 9.46
N ILE A 103 -16.05 6.86 9.38
CA ILE A 103 -17.41 6.35 9.16
C ILE A 103 -18.03 7.16 8.05
N THR A 104 -18.60 6.49 7.04
CA THR A 104 -19.30 7.16 5.94
C THR A 104 -20.46 8.05 6.44
N GLY A 105 -20.66 9.18 5.78
CA GLY A 105 -21.84 10.02 5.97
C GLY A 105 -23.10 9.47 5.28
N SER A 106 -22.95 8.49 4.39
CA SER A 106 -23.98 7.98 3.49
C SER A 106 -24.47 6.59 3.92
N VAL A 107 -25.32 6.52 4.94
CA VAL A 107 -25.86 5.24 5.44
C VAL A 107 -26.74 4.56 4.39
N GLY A 108 -26.43 3.31 4.05
CA GLY A 108 -27.22 2.50 3.11
C GLY A 108 -27.07 2.88 1.63
N ALA A 109 -26.05 3.67 1.28
CA ALA A 109 -25.75 4.08 -0.09
C ALA A 109 -24.29 3.77 -0.46
N GLU A 110 -23.94 3.99 -1.74
CA GLU A 110 -22.55 3.91 -2.20
C GLU A 110 -21.69 4.90 -1.40
N ALA A 111 -20.51 4.45 -0.97
CA ALA A 111 -19.53 5.25 -0.26
C ALA A 111 -18.12 4.85 -0.67
N TRP A 112 -17.11 5.68 -0.41
CA TRP A 112 -15.73 5.27 -0.58
C TRP A 112 -14.76 5.93 0.39
N ALA A 113 -13.73 5.17 0.72
CA ALA A 113 -12.55 5.61 1.45
C ALA A 113 -11.30 5.22 0.64
N GLU A 114 -10.25 6.01 0.73
CA GLU A 114 -9.10 5.96 -0.16
C GLU A 114 -7.82 6.39 0.55
N VAL A 115 -6.69 5.86 0.09
CA VAL A 115 -5.36 6.41 0.37
C VAL A 115 -4.64 6.67 -0.96
N ASP A 116 -4.11 7.89 -1.11
CA ASP A 116 -3.05 8.23 -2.07
C ASP A 116 -1.71 7.93 -1.40
N MET A 117 -0.93 6.97 -1.91
CA MET A 117 0.38 6.59 -1.35
C MET A 117 1.48 7.61 -1.65
N GLY A 118 1.22 8.62 -2.47
CA GLY A 118 2.16 9.68 -2.84
C GLY A 118 2.97 9.40 -4.10
N ASP A 119 3.21 8.12 -4.41
CA ASP A 119 3.89 7.65 -5.63
C ASP A 119 3.28 6.31 -6.09
N VAL A 120 3.73 5.80 -7.24
CA VAL A 120 3.34 4.51 -7.79
C VAL A 120 4.21 3.40 -7.20
N TYR A 121 3.57 2.37 -6.64
CA TYR A 121 4.21 1.20 -6.06
C TYR A 121 3.54 -0.10 -6.52
N PRO A 122 4.29 -1.21 -6.60
CA PRO A 122 3.69 -2.53 -6.72
C PRO A 122 3.00 -2.91 -5.41
N ILE A 123 1.72 -3.30 -5.49
CA ILE A 123 0.92 -3.74 -4.34
C ILE A 123 0.24 -5.07 -4.64
N LYS A 124 0.02 -5.87 -3.60
CA LYS A 124 -0.57 -7.22 -3.75
C LYS A 124 -1.56 -7.61 -2.65
N LYS A 125 -1.68 -6.80 -1.60
CA LYS A 125 -2.56 -7.07 -0.46
C LYS A 125 -3.09 -5.79 0.15
N VAL A 126 -4.35 -5.81 0.56
CA VAL A 126 -5.02 -4.72 1.28
C VAL A 126 -5.65 -5.25 2.56
N GLY A 127 -5.44 -4.57 3.68
CA GLY A 127 -6.13 -4.82 4.95
C GLY A 127 -7.24 -3.79 5.14
N ILE A 128 -8.42 -4.26 5.57
CA ILE A 128 -9.52 -3.38 5.99
C ILE A 128 -9.84 -3.71 7.45
N GLY A 129 -9.47 -2.81 8.35
CA GLY A 129 -9.91 -2.81 9.74
C GLY A 129 -11.32 -2.23 9.87
N SER A 130 -12.19 -2.89 10.63
CA SER A 130 -13.54 -2.39 10.95
C SER A 130 -13.86 -2.72 12.40
N ASP A 131 -13.40 -1.88 13.34
CA ASP A 131 -13.36 -2.19 14.77
C ASP A 131 -12.59 -3.48 15.02
N HIS A 132 -11.28 -3.40 14.86
CA HIS A 132 -10.31 -4.47 15.09
C HIS A 132 -10.62 -5.31 16.35
N CYS A 133 -11.01 -4.65 17.44
CA CYS A 133 -11.35 -5.29 18.71
C CYS A 133 -12.71 -6.02 18.75
N GLY A 134 -13.61 -5.77 17.80
CA GLY A 134 -14.89 -6.48 17.64
C GLY A 134 -15.98 -6.15 18.66
N ASN A 135 -16.00 -4.94 19.21
CA ASN A 135 -17.03 -4.48 20.16
C ASN A 135 -18.36 -4.08 19.49
N TYR A 136 -18.32 -3.70 18.21
CA TYR A 136 -19.42 -3.14 17.45
C TYR A 136 -19.58 -3.88 16.12
N GLN A 137 -20.72 -4.54 15.94
CA GLN A 137 -21.01 -5.41 14.79
C GLN A 137 -21.99 -4.77 13.79
N ASP A 138 -22.38 -3.50 13.98
CA ASP A 138 -23.43 -2.85 13.19
C ASP A 138 -22.91 -2.08 11.97
N ARG A 139 -21.59 -1.85 11.86
CA ARG A 139 -20.96 -0.91 10.90
C ARG A 139 -20.01 -1.56 9.88
N PHE A 140 -20.28 -2.81 9.51
CA PHE A 140 -19.45 -3.57 8.58
C PHE A 140 -19.60 -3.12 7.11
N ALA A 141 -18.57 -3.35 6.31
CA ALA A 141 -18.68 -3.40 4.85
C ALA A 141 -19.13 -4.80 4.39
N LYS A 142 -19.95 -4.89 3.35
CA LYS A 142 -20.43 -6.18 2.80
C LYS A 142 -20.21 -6.29 1.30
N ASP A 143 -20.91 -5.51 0.50
CA ASP A 143 -20.69 -5.45 -0.94
C ASP A 143 -19.75 -4.28 -1.21
N PHE A 144 -18.49 -4.57 -1.58
CA PHE A 144 -17.49 -3.57 -1.89
C PHE A 144 -16.48 -4.10 -2.90
N LYS A 145 -15.76 -3.16 -3.51
CA LYS A 145 -14.67 -3.41 -4.43
C LYS A 145 -13.40 -2.75 -3.94
N ILE A 146 -12.27 -3.39 -4.20
CA ILE A 146 -10.95 -2.75 -4.06
C ILE A 146 -10.56 -2.27 -5.45
N LEU A 147 -10.46 -0.94 -5.58
CA LEU A 147 -10.09 -0.26 -6.81
C LEU A 147 -8.69 0.31 -6.66
N VAL A 148 -7.89 0.23 -7.72
CA VAL A 148 -6.55 0.80 -7.77
C VAL A 148 -6.38 1.67 -9.00
N ALA A 149 -5.54 2.69 -8.91
CA ALA A 149 -5.19 3.54 -10.04
C ALA A 149 -3.79 4.12 -9.88
N THR A 150 -3.12 4.39 -11.00
CA THR A 150 -1.89 5.20 -11.03
C THR A 150 -2.21 6.70 -11.18
N GLU A 151 -3.32 7.02 -11.83
CA GLU A 151 -3.79 8.39 -12.07
C GLU A 151 -5.14 8.62 -11.38
N TYR A 152 -5.28 9.77 -10.69
CA TYR A 152 -6.47 10.04 -9.90
C TYR A 152 -7.72 10.27 -10.77
N ASN A 153 -8.84 9.70 -10.33
CA ASN A 153 -10.17 10.11 -10.80
C ASN A 153 -11.18 10.12 -9.66
N LYS A 154 -11.98 11.20 -9.59
CA LYS A 154 -13.05 11.32 -8.59
C LYS A 154 -14.14 10.27 -8.77
N ASP A 155 -14.46 9.91 -10.02
CA ASP A 155 -15.52 8.94 -10.33
C ASP A 155 -14.97 7.52 -10.21
N SER A 156 -15.45 6.76 -9.22
CA SER A 156 -15.06 5.36 -9.01
C SER A 156 -15.41 4.44 -10.18
N LYS A 157 -16.28 4.89 -11.11
CA LYS A 157 -16.70 4.12 -12.30
C LYS A 157 -15.88 4.49 -13.55
N ALA A 158 -14.93 5.41 -13.42
CA ALA A 158 -14.04 5.77 -14.52
C ALA A 158 -13.08 4.63 -14.86
N GLY A 159 -12.77 4.46 -16.15
CA GLY A 159 -11.86 3.41 -16.63
C GLY A 159 -10.38 3.55 -16.23
N THR A 160 -10.02 4.61 -15.49
CA THR A 160 -8.71 4.75 -14.85
C THR A 160 -8.58 3.88 -13.60
N TRP A 161 -9.71 3.43 -13.03
CA TRP A 161 -9.74 2.51 -11.90
C TRP A 161 -9.73 1.07 -12.40
N GLU A 162 -8.77 0.28 -11.93
CA GLU A 162 -8.75 -1.18 -12.07
C GLU A 162 -9.38 -1.82 -10.83
N GLU A 163 -10.29 -2.76 -11.04
CA GLU A 163 -10.86 -3.58 -9.97
C GLU A 163 -9.95 -4.79 -9.71
N VAL A 164 -9.34 -4.85 -8.53
CA VAL A 164 -8.43 -5.94 -8.14
C VAL A 164 -9.11 -6.96 -7.24
N TYR A 165 -10.24 -6.60 -6.63
CA TYR A 165 -11.03 -7.47 -5.76
C TYR A 165 -12.51 -7.06 -5.74
N ASP A 166 -13.41 -8.06 -5.71
CA ASP A 166 -14.87 -7.89 -5.57
C ASP A 166 -15.40 -8.78 -4.42
N ASN A 167 -15.90 -8.16 -3.36
CA ASN A 167 -16.46 -8.83 -2.18
C ASN A 167 -17.98 -9.09 -2.27
N LYS A 168 -18.62 -8.91 -3.42
CA LYS A 168 -20.09 -9.04 -3.57
C LYS A 168 -20.70 -10.33 -3.00
N LYS A 169 -19.93 -11.42 -2.96
CA LYS A 169 -20.33 -12.72 -2.39
C LYS A 169 -19.55 -13.11 -1.12
N GLY A 170 -18.64 -12.26 -0.66
CA GLY A 170 -17.81 -12.52 0.50
C GLY A 170 -18.50 -12.21 1.82
N ASP A 171 -17.77 -12.34 2.91
CA ASP A 171 -18.27 -12.11 4.27
C ASP A 171 -18.33 -10.63 4.62
N GLU A 172 -19.00 -10.34 5.73
CA GLU A 172 -19.06 -8.99 6.32
C GLU A 172 -17.74 -8.68 7.04
N VAL A 173 -17.21 -7.47 6.85
CA VAL A 173 -15.97 -7.02 7.49
C VAL A 173 -16.28 -6.41 8.86
N HIS A 174 -16.23 -7.25 9.89
CA HIS A 174 -16.50 -6.91 11.30
C HIS A 174 -15.24 -6.70 12.17
N LYS A 175 -14.07 -6.98 11.60
CA LYS A 175 -12.73 -6.88 12.19
C LYS A 175 -11.73 -6.63 11.07
N THR A 176 -10.43 -6.62 11.36
CA THR A 176 -9.40 -6.60 10.31
C THR A 176 -9.44 -7.87 9.47
N VAL A 177 -9.63 -7.68 8.16
CA VAL A 177 -9.59 -8.73 7.15
C VAL A 177 -8.64 -8.31 6.04
N TYR A 178 -7.85 -9.26 5.53
CA TYR A 178 -6.88 -9.03 4.47
C TYR A 178 -7.36 -9.64 3.15
N PHE A 179 -7.12 -8.92 2.07
CA PHE A 179 -7.52 -9.27 0.72
C PHE A 179 -6.30 -9.28 -0.18
N GLU A 180 -5.98 -10.45 -0.72
CA GLU A 180 -4.84 -10.64 -1.62
C GLU A 180 -5.30 -10.71 -3.07
N PHE A 181 -4.45 -10.21 -3.96
CA PHE A 181 -4.69 -10.19 -5.40
C PHE A 181 -3.36 -10.23 -6.15
N LYS A 182 -3.44 -10.36 -7.48
CA LYS A 182 -2.25 -10.33 -8.33
C LYS A 182 -1.58 -8.96 -8.23
N GLU A 183 -0.26 -8.96 -8.04
CA GLU A 183 0.52 -7.72 -7.96
C GLU A 183 0.24 -6.76 -9.13
N VAL A 184 0.04 -5.49 -8.79
CA VAL A 184 -0.31 -4.40 -9.71
C VAL A 184 0.35 -3.10 -9.26
N GLU A 185 0.70 -2.24 -10.22
CA GLU A 185 1.20 -0.89 -9.95
C GLU A 185 0.04 0.03 -9.59
N ALA A 186 0.11 0.68 -8.44
CA ALA A 186 -0.91 1.59 -7.95
C ALA A 186 -0.29 2.78 -7.22
N ARG A 187 -0.97 3.93 -7.29
CA ARG A 187 -0.74 5.08 -6.41
C ARG A 187 -1.90 5.30 -5.46
N TYR A 188 -3.12 5.11 -5.98
CA TYR A 188 -4.35 5.25 -5.23
C TYR A 188 -4.95 3.88 -5.00
N VAL A 189 -5.38 3.61 -3.76
CA VAL A 189 -6.21 2.46 -3.41
C VAL A 189 -7.50 2.97 -2.81
N ARG A 190 -8.63 2.51 -3.34
CA ARG A 190 -9.97 2.92 -2.93
C ARG A 190 -10.81 1.71 -2.58
N ILE A 191 -11.42 1.74 -1.40
CA ILE A 191 -12.48 0.82 -1.02
C ILE A 191 -13.81 1.45 -1.47
N PHE A 192 -14.36 0.96 -2.58
CA PHE A 192 -15.65 1.40 -3.09
C PHE A 192 -16.75 0.50 -2.54
N VAL A 193 -17.49 1.01 -1.57
CA VAL A 193 -18.54 0.28 -0.88
C VAL A 193 -19.87 0.51 -1.58
N VAL A 194 -20.54 -0.58 -1.95
CA VAL A 194 -21.88 -0.59 -2.53
C VAL A 194 -22.92 -0.73 -1.42
N THR A 195 -22.72 -1.67 -0.48
CA THR A 195 -23.59 -1.85 0.69
C THR A 195 -22.83 -2.30 1.94
N GLY A 196 -23.40 -2.00 3.10
CA GLY A 196 -22.89 -2.38 4.41
C GLY A 196 -23.93 -2.16 5.50
N GLY A 197 -23.48 -2.14 6.75
CA GLY A 197 -24.32 -1.90 7.93
C GLY A 197 -24.76 -0.44 8.10
N SER A 198 -24.99 -0.01 9.34
CA SER A 198 -25.55 1.29 9.78
C SER A 198 -24.58 2.49 9.60
N GLY A 199 -23.84 2.51 8.49
CA GLY A 199 -22.74 3.43 8.21
C GLY A 199 -21.42 2.70 8.36
N VAL A 200 -20.86 2.30 7.22
CA VAL A 200 -19.59 1.57 7.11
C VAL A 200 -18.49 2.31 7.85
N ARG A 201 -17.76 1.56 8.66
CA ARG A 201 -16.60 2.03 9.41
C ARG A 201 -15.34 1.37 8.89
N ILE A 202 -14.26 2.13 8.82
CA ILE A 202 -12.91 1.62 8.62
C ILE A 202 -12.03 2.25 9.71
N ASP A 203 -11.43 1.46 10.59
CA ASP A 203 -10.47 1.98 11.58
C ASP A 203 -9.03 1.98 11.08
N GLU A 204 -8.70 1.16 10.08
CA GLU A 204 -7.45 1.30 9.35
C GLU A 204 -7.59 0.72 7.93
N LEU A 205 -7.02 1.39 6.94
CA LEU A 205 -6.80 0.90 5.59
C LEU A 205 -5.31 0.65 5.39
N GLU A 206 -4.94 -0.62 5.26
CA GLU A 206 -3.56 -1.07 5.12
C GLU A 206 -3.29 -1.47 3.67
N ILE A 207 -2.13 -1.11 3.13
CA ILE A 207 -1.79 -1.39 1.72
C ILE A 207 -0.40 -1.98 1.67
N TYR A 208 -0.30 -3.27 1.37
CA TYR A 208 0.94 -4.03 1.45
C TYR A 208 1.57 -4.27 0.07
N GLY A 209 2.84 -3.90 -0.02
CA GLY A 209 3.67 -4.05 -1.21
C GLY A 209 5.00 -3.32 -1.07
N GLY A 210 5.38 -2.60 -2.12
CA GLY A 210 6.61 -1.85 -2.22
C GLY A 210 7.65 -2.55 -3.09
N PRO A 211 8.62 -1.80 -3.63
CA PRO A 211 9.69 -2.36 -4.44
C PRO A 211 10.37 -3.43 -3.60
N SER A 212 10.24 -4.69 -4.03
CA SER A 212 10.90 -5.78 -3.33
C SER A 212 12.38 -5.41 -3.20
N ALA A 213 12.96 -5.57 -2.01
CA ALA A 213 14.40 -5.47 -1.83
C ALA A 213 15.18 -6.56 -2.63
N VAL A 214 14.52 -7.30 -3.53
CA VAL A 214 15.15 -8.21 -4.47
C VAL A 214 15.68 -7.45 -5.70
N ASN A 215 16.99 -7.27 -5.68
CA ASN A 215 17.90 -6.98 -6.79
C ASN A 215 17.26 -6.99 -8.21
N PRO A 216 17.22 -5.86 -8.96
CA PRO A 216 16.61 -5.77 -10.30
C PRO A 216 17.31 -6.58 -11.40
N GLN A 217 18.30 -7.40 -11.06
CA GLN A 217 19.15 -8.09 -12.04
C GLN A 217 18.49 -9.36 -12.59
N SER A 218 17.27 -9.26 -13.15
CA SER A 218 16.75 -10.29 -14.08
C SER A 218 15.53 -9.85 -14.91
N LYS A 219 15.45 -8.60 -15.39
CA LYS A 219 14.55 -8.27 -16.52
C LYS A 219 15.24 -7.48 -17.64
N SER A 220 16.51 -7.80 -17.93
CA SER A 220 17.07 -7.51 -19.25
C SER A 220 16.86 -8.73 -20.14
N ALA A 221 15.82 -8.67 -20.98
CA ALA A 221 15.65 -9.57 -22.11
C ALA A 221 16.78 -9.30 -23.12
N THR A 222 17.93 -9.95 -22.96
CA THR A 222 18.98 -9.95 -23.98
C THR A 222 18.62 -10.99 -25.03
N CYS A 223 17.96 -10.55 -26.10
CA CYS A 223 17.82 -11.33 -27.31
C CYS A 223 19.21 -11.46 -27.96
N TRP A 224 19.86 -12.61 -27.79
CA TRP A 224 21.10 -12.91 -28.49
C TRP A 224 20.79 -13.30 -29.93
N GLY A 225 21.13 -12.41 -30.87
CA GLY A 225 21.26 -12.76 -32.28
C GLY A 225 22.42 -13.73 -32.47
N GLN A 226 22.15 -14.87 -33.10
CA GLN A 226 23.16 -15.86 -33.49
C GLN A 226 24.16 -15.23 -34.47
N ILE A 227 25.43 -15.12 -34.06
CA ILE A 227 26.54 -14.98 -35.01
C ILE A 227 26.98 -16.41 -35.37
N LYS A 228 26.68 -16.82 -36.61
CA LYS A 228 27.33 -17.99 -37.22
C LYS A 228 28.75 -17.59 -37.60
N MET A 229 29.74 -18.23 -36.99
CA MET A 229 31.07 -18.29 -37.60
C MET A 229 31.05 -19.43 -38.62
N GLN A 230 31.41 -19.11 -39.86
CA GLN A 230 31.78 -20.09 -40.89
C GLN A 230 33.28 -20.37 -40.77
N ASP A 231 33.60 -21.64 -41.04
CA ASP A 231 34.86 -22.38 -40.85
C ASP A 231 36.17 -21.66 -41.19
#